data_AF-A0A2V8TW43-F1
#
_entry.id   AF-A0A2V8TW43-F1
#
_cell.length_a   1.000
_cell.length_b   1.000
_cell.length_c   1.000
_cell.angle_alpha   90.00
_cell.angle_beta   90.00
_cell.angle_gamma   90.00
#
_symmetry.space_group_name_H-M   'P 1'
#
loop_
_entity.id
_entity.type
_entity.pdbx_description
1 polymer ?
#
loop_
_entity_poly.entity_id
_entity_poly.type
_entity_poly.pdbx_seq_one_letter_code
_entity_poly.pdbx_strand_id
1 'polypeptide(L)'
;MLSAVLMLAGGVLLLIGCIMFIVNAFKVSVVWGLGVILLAPIGLVFLFKNWRENKTSFLLQLAGLVLVVVGALIGRPVATP
;
A
#
# COMPACT_ATOMS: atom_id res chain seq x y z
N MET A 1 3.52 22.15 7.16
CA MET A 1 3.44 22.03 5.68
C MET A 1 4.18 20.79 5.17
N LEU A 2 5.44 20.57 5.57
CA LEU A 2 6.21 19.37 5.19
C LEU A 2 5.50 18.03 5.50
N SER A 3 4.95 17.87 6.70
CA SER A 3 4.22 16.66 7.11
C SER A 3 3.05 16.32 6.19
N ALA A 4 2.26 17.32 5.79
CA ALA A 4 1.15 17.14 4.86
C ALA A 4 1.61 16.67 3.48
N VAL A 5 2.74 17.20 2.98
CA VAL A 5 3.33 16.78 1.70
C VAL A 5 3.78 15.31 1.77
N LEU A 6 4.44 14.89 2.86
CA LEU A 6 4.85 13.50 3.04
C LEU A 6 3.65 12.56 3.13
N MET A 7 2.60 12.95 3.86
CA MET A 7 1.37 12.17 3.97
C MET A 7 0.66 12.02 2.62
N LEU A 8 0.55 13.10 1.84
CA LEU A 8 -0.06 13.06 0.51
C LEU A 8 0.76 12.21 -0.46
N ALA A 9 2.07 12.42 -0.53
CA ALA A 9 2.94 11.64 -1.39
C ALA A 9 2.92 10.14 -1.02
N GLY A 10 2.96 9.83 0.28
CA GLY A 10 2.85 8.47 0.79
C GLY A 10 1.49 7.83 0.48
N GLY A 11 0.41 8.60 0.59
CA GLY A 11 -0.94 8.17 0.21
C GLY A 11 -1.05 7.84 -1.27
N VAL A 12 -0.47 8.66 -2.15
CA VAL A 12 -0.43 8.39 -3.59
C VAL A 12 0.35 7.11 -3.91
N LEU A 13 1.52 6.92 -3.28
CA LEU A 13 2.32 5.69 -3.43
C LEU A 13 1.55 4.44 -2.98
N LEU A 14 0.83 4.53 -1.86
CA LEU A 14 -0.04 3.46 -1.38
C LEU A 14 -1.14 3.12 -2.39
N LEU A 15 -1.82 4.13 -2.95
CA LEU A 15 -2.85 3.92 -3.95
C LEU A 15 -2.31 3.27 -5.22
N ILE A 16 -1.18 3.75 -5.74
CA ILE A 16 -0.52 3.17 -6.91
C ILE A 16 -0.16 1.70 -6.64
N GLY A 17 0.45 1.42 -5.49
CA GLY A 17 0.82 0.07 -5.12
C GLY A 17 -0.39 -0.86 -4.93
N CYS A 18 -1.51 -0.36 -4.39
CA CYS A 18 -2.77 -1.11 -4.27
C CYS A 18 -3.38 -1.43 -5.65
N ILE A 19 -3.48 -0.42 -6.52
CA ILE A 19 -4.03 -0.59 -7.88
C ILE A 19 -3.17 -1.60 -8.65
N MET A 20 -1.85 -1.47 -8.62
CA MET A 20 -0.94 -2.38 -9.30
C MET A 20 -1.08 -3.83 -8.79
N PHE A 21 -1.25 -4.00 -7.47
CA PHE A 21 -1.48 -5.31 -6.86
C PHE A 21 -2.81 -5.94 -7.31
N ILE A 22 -3.90 -5.16 -7.32
CA ILE A 22 -5.21 -5.62 -7.81
C ILE A 22 -5.14 -5.97 -9.29
N VAL A 23 -4.49 -5.14 -10.12
CA VAL A 23 -4.32 -5.39 -11.55
C VAL A 23 -3.56 -6.71 -11.79
N ASN A 24 -2.47 -6.96 -11.05
CA ASN A 24 -1.77 -8.24 -11.12
C ASN A 24 -2.65 -9.42 -10.67
N ALA A 25 -3.50 -9.23 -9.67
CA ALA A 25 -4.46 -10.26 -9.26
C ALA A 25 -5.45 -10.62 -10.38
N PHE A 26 -6.02 -9.62 -11.06
CA PHE A 26 -6.90 -9.84 -12.21
C PHE A 26 -6.20 -10.45 -13.42
N LYS A 27 -4.92 -10.08 -13.67
CA LYS A 27 -4.11 -10.68 -14.74
C LYS A 27 -3.91 -12.19 -14.54
N VAL A 28 -3.80 -12.64 -13.29
CA VAL A 28 -3.68 -14.07 -12.98
C VAL A 28 -5.04 -14.77 -13.10
N SER A 29 -6.09 -14.24 -12.46
CA SER A 29 -7.47 -14.71 -12.68
C SER A 29 -8.50 -13.76 -12.07
N VAL A 30 -9.72 -13.80 -12.57
CA VAL A 30 -10.86 -13.05 -12.01
C VAL A 30 -11.16 -13.46 -10.55
N VAL A 31 -11.01 -14.75 -10.20
CA VAL A 31 -11.24 -15.25 -8.83
C VAL A 31 -10.23 -14.66 -7.84
N TRP A 32 -8.95 -14.57 -8.22
CA TRP A 32 -7.93 -13.90 -7.40
C TRP A 32 -8.21 -12.40 -7.28
N GLY A 33 -8.55 -11.71 -8.38
CA GLY A 33 -8.91 -10.29 -8.34
C GLY A 33 -10.05 -9.98 -7.37
N LEU A 34 -11.15 -10.75 -7.46
CA LEU A 34 -12.28 -10.65 -6.53
C LEU A 34 -11.90 -11.04 -5.10
N GLY A 35 -11.13 -12.11 -4.94
CA GLY A 35 -10.67 -12.58 -3.64
C GLY A 35 -9.83 -11.53 -2.90
N VAL A 36 -8.91 -10.85 -3.60
CA VAL A 36 -8.10 -9.76 -3.05
C VAL A 36 -8.95 -8.56 -2.63
N ILE A 37 -9.99 -8.21 -3.41
CA ILE A 37 -10.89 -7.07 -3.11
C ILE A 37 -11.81 -7.39 -1.93
N LEU A 38 -12.40 -8.59 -1.89
CA LEU A 38 -13.41 -8.96 -0.89
C LEU A 38 -12.78 -9.41 0.43
N LEU A 39 -11.58 -10.00 0.39
CA LEU A 39 -10.94 -10.61 1.55
C LEU A 39 -9.46 -10.21 1.62
N ALA A 40 -9.16 -9.24 2.47
CA ALA A 40 -7.79 -8.82 2.80
C ALA A 40 -6.80 -9.99 3.05
N PRO A 41 -7.14 -11.08 3.79
CA PRO A 41 -6.21 -12.19 3.98
C PRO A 41 -5.87 -12.95 2.67
N ILE A 42 -6.77 -12.98 1.68
CA ILE A 42 -6.47 -13.57 0.36
C ILE A 42 -5.41 -12.75 -0.36
N GLY A 43 -5.41 -11.43 -0.17
CA GLY A 43 -4.33 -10.54 -0.61
C GLY A 43 -2.96 -11.00 -0.15
N LEU A 44 -2.78 -11.30 1.14
CA LEU A 44 -1.51 -11.79 1.65
C LEU A 44 -1.09 -13.12 1.02
N VAL A 45 -2.02 -14.07 0.90
CA VAL A 45 -1.73 -15.37 0.25
C VAL A 45 -1.32 -15.18 -1.20
N PHE A 46 -2.03 -14.33 -1.95
CA PHE A 46 -1.71 -14.01 -3.34
C PHE A 46 -0.34 -13.33 -3.47
N LEU A 47 -0.01 -12.43 -2.55
CA LEU A 47 1.28 -11.73 -2.51
C LEU A 47 2.44 -12.71 -2.36
N PHE A 48 2.38 -13.63 -1.40
CA PHE A 48 3.45 -14.62 -1.19
C PHE A 48 3.50 -15.64 -2.34
N LYS A 49 2.34 -16.08 -2.84
CA LYS A 49 2.26 -17.05 -3.95
C LYS A 49 2.80 -16.47 -5.26
N ASN A 50 2.46 -15.23 -5.57
CA ASN A 50 2.89 -14.52 -6.77
C ASN A 50 3.93 -13.45 -6.45
N TRP A 51 4.86 -13.77 -5.55
CA TRP A 51 5.87 -12.84 -5.07
C TRP A 51 6.60 -12.19 -6.24
N ARG A 52 6.97 -12.96 -7.28
CA ARG A 52 7.77 -12.45 -8.40
C ARG A 52 7.18 -11.23 -9.08
N GLU A 53 5.87 -11.22 -9.31
CA GLU A 53 5.20 -10.11 -10.00
C GLU A 53 4.76 -9.00 -9.05
N ASN A 54 4.50 -9.34 -7.78
CA ASN A 54 3.93 -8.41 -6.82
C ASN A 54 4.97 -7.68 -5.95
N LYS A 55 6.26 -8.02 -6.02
CA LYS A 55 7.31 -7.36 -5.21
C LYS A 55 7.26 -5.85 -5.37
N THR A 56 7.16 -5.37 -6.61
CA THR A 56 7.19 -3.94 -6.92
C THR A 56 5.97 -3.25 -6.33
N SER A 57 4.78 -3.83 -6.49
CA SER A 57 3.53 -3.30 -5.92
C SER A 57 3.59 -3.25 -4.39
N PHE A 58 4.14 -4.29 -3.76
CA PHE A 58 4.29 -4.36 -2.31
C PHE A 58 5.35 -3.37 -1.79
N LEU A 59 6.50 -3.26 -2.46
CA LEU A 59 7.55 -2.30 -2.09
C LEU A 59 7.05 -0.85 -2.23
N LEU A 60 6.23 -0.56 -3.25
CA LEU A 60 5.59 0.76 -3.39
C LEU A 60 4.61 1.03 -2.26
N GLN A 61 3.77 0.06 -1.88
CA GLN A 61 2.89 0.19 -0.73
C GLN A 61 3.69 0.40 0.56
N LEU A 62 4.76 -0.35 0.77
CA LEU A 62 5.60 -0.23 1.95
C LEU A 62 6.32 1.13 2.00
N ALA A 63 6.85 1.61 0.88
CA ALA A 63 7.47 2.93 0.79
C ALA A 63 6.45 4.04 1.08
N GLY A 64 5.25 3.94 0.52
CA GLY A 64 4.16 4.87 0.80
C GLY A 64 3.74 4.86 2.27
N LEU A 65 3.60 3.67 2.87
CA LEU A 65 3.29 3.50 4.29
C LEU A 65 4.35 4.16 5.17
N VAL A 66 5.64 3.93 4.89
CA VAL A 66 6.75 4.56 5.60
C VAL A 66 6.66 6.08 5.49
N LEU A 67 6.39 6.63 4.31
CA LEU A 67 6.24 8.07 4.11
C LEU A 67 5.09 8.66 4.95
N VAL A 68 3.93 7.99 4.96
CA VAL A 68 2.76 8.40 5.74
C VAL A 68 3.08 8.36 7.23
N VAL A 69 3.69 7.28 7.72
CA VAL A 69 4.04 7.11 9.14
C VAL A 69 5.06 8.16 9.57
N VAL A 70 6.11 8.38 8.79
CA VAL A 70 7.12 9.42 9.06
C VAL A 70 6.49 10.81 9.05
N GLY A 71 5.65 11.12 8.06
CA GLY A 71 4.90 12.36 8.00
C GLY A 71 3.98 12.57 9.21
N ALA A 72 3.33 11.50 9.68
CA ALA A 72 2.48 11.51 10.87
C ALA A 72 3.28 11.77 12.14
N LEU A 73 4.42 11.09 12.31
CA LEU A 73 5.28 11.22 13.48
C LEU A 73 5.89 12.62 13.61
N ILE A 74 6.36 13.20 12.50
CA ILE A 74 6.92 14.56 12.47
C ILE A 74 5.80 15.60 12.65
N GLY A 75 4.59 15.31 12.16
CA GLY A 75 3.44 16.20 12.22
C GLY A 75 2.67 16.21 13.53
N ARG A 76 2.99 15.33 14.50
CA ARG A 76 2.28 15.30 15.79
C ARG A 76 2.55 16.63 16.52
N PRO A 77 1.52 17.42 16.88
CA PRO A 77 1.73 18.52 17.81
C PRO A 77 2.23 17.91 19.12
N VAL A 78 3.37 18.40 19.63
CA VAL A 78 3.83 18.04 20.96
C VAL A 78 2.70 18.41 21.92
N ALA A 79 2.17 17.44 22.66
CA ALA A 79 1.19 17.72 23.69
C ALA A 79 1.90 18.57 24.75
N THR A 80 1.78 19.89 24.67
CA THR A 80 2.18 20.78 25.75
C THR A 80 1.18 20.57 26.89
N PRO A 81 1.65 20.27 28.12
CA PRO A 81 0.78 20.14 29.29
C PRO A 81 0.04 21.43 29.61
#